data_AF-A0A6P2DAA6-F1
#
_entry.id   AF-A0A6P2DAA6-F1
#
_cell.length_a   1.000
_cell.length_b   1.000
_cell.length_c   1.000
_cell.angle_alpha   90.00
_cell.angle_beta   90.00
_cell.angle_gamma   90.00
#
_symmetry.space_group_name_H-M   'P 1'
#
loop_
_entity.id
_entity.type
_entity.pdbx_description
1 polymer ?
#
loop_
_entity_poly.entity_id
_entity_poly.type
_entity_poly.pdbx_seq_one_letter_code
_entity_poly.pdbx_strand_id
1 'polypeptide(L)'
;MFGLFQRTRTQTIPQNRAVLRLEPLEWRDVPDGAPGDPTSPPTVPNTAPIIVNFAAEAVANGLFQISGSVADEHPSGLMITFGGIASANGLTVTTATNGTFSCTIQFRVDGTDAGFLTAIAVDDHSLSSQTAQVYVDPTA
;
A
#
# COMPACT_ATOMS: atom_id res chain seq x y z
N MET A 1 -24.82 46.56 -42.45
CA MET A 1 -25.79 46.57 -41.32
C MET A 1 -26.24 45.14 -41.13
N PHE A 2 -25.60 44.38 -40.24
CA PHE A 2 -25.85 42.95 -40.09
C PHE A 2 -26.85 42.69 -38.98
N GLY A 3 -27.95 42.01 -39.30
CA GLY A 3 -28.84 41.38 -38.33
C GLY A 3 -29.49 40.18 -38.99
N LEU A 4 -29.38 39.00 -38.37
CA LEU A 4 -30.34 37.89 -38.50
C LEU A 4 -30.00 36.81 -37.45
N PHE A 5 -30.96 36.60 -36.55
CA PHE A 5 -31.35 35.42 -35.76
C PHE A 5 -30.37 34.26 -35.51
N GLN A 6 -30.39 33.70 -34.29
CA GLN A 6 -30.86 32.32 -34.05
C GLN A 6 -30.81 31.83 -32.58
N ARG A 7 -31.92 31.15 -32.20
CA ARG A 7 -32.00 29.88 -31.44
C ARG A 7 -31.93 29.87 -29.90
N THR A 8 -33.12 29.58 -29.35
CA THR A 8 -33.46 28.60 -28.30
C THR A 8 -32.47 28.29 -27.18
N ARG A 9 -32.98 28.53 -25.97
CA ARG A 9 -32.47 28.20 -24.63
C ARG A 9 -32.34 26.68 -24.44
N THR A 10 -31.13 26.20 -24.16
CA THR A 10 -30.91 24.96 -23.40
C THR A 10 -30.10 25.30 -22.17
N GLN A 11 -30.72 25.13 -21.01
CA GLN A 11 -30.16 25.37 -19.69
C GLN A 11 -29.24 24.21 -19.31
N THR A 12 -27.95 24.46 -19.28
CA THR A 12 -26.97 23.58 -18.61
C THR A 12 -26.27 24.41 -17.55
N ILE A 13 -26.40 23.97 -16.30
CA ILE A 13 -25.90 24.63 -15.10
C ILE A 13 -24.37 24.71 -15.16
N PRO A 14 -23.73 25.89 -15.15
CA PRO A 14 -22.28 25.97 -15.00
C PRO A 14 -21.92 25.66 -13.54
N GLN A 15 -21.23 24.53 -13.33
CA GLN A 15 -20.59 24.17 -12.07
C GLN A 15 -19.62 25.31 -11.68
N ASN A 16 -19.83 25.85 -10.49
CA ASN A 16 -19.07 26.95 -9.92
C ASN A 16 -17.59 26.54 -9.76
N ARG A 17 -16.72 26.90 -10.73
CA ARG A 17 -15.27 26.73 -10.58
C ARG A 17 -14.79 27.73 -9.54
N ALA A 18 -14.57 27.28 -8.31
CA ALA A 18 -13.88 28.07 -7.30
C ALA A 18 -12.43 28.33 -7.78
N VAL A 19 -12.18 29.54 -8.27
CA VAL A 19 -10.83 30.02 -8.59
C VAL A 19 -10.23 30.53 -7.27
N LEU A 20 -9.37 29.73 -6.65
CA LEU A 20 -8.61 30.16 -5.48
C LEU A 20 -7.48 31.09 -5.95
N ARG A 21 -7.69 32.39 -5.72
CA ARG A 21 -6.71 33.44 -5.98
C ARG A 21 -5.68 33.40 -4.85
N LEU A 22 -4.46 32.94 -5.13
CA LEU A 22 -3.33 33.07 -4.20
C LEU A 22 -2.94 34.56 -4.09
N GLU A 23 -3.05 35.13 -2.90
CA GLU A 23 -2.47 36.43 -2.56
C GLU A 23 -0.97 36.23 -2.23
N PRO A 24 -0.07 37.13 -2.68
CA PRO A 24 1.35 37.03 -2.33
C PRO A 24 1.55 37.34 -0.83
N LEU A 25 2.07 36.36 -0.09
CA LEU A 25 2.54 36.53 1.28
C LEU A 25 3.82 37.35 1.26
N GLU A 26 3.70 38.67 1.33
CA GLU A 26 4.84 39.53 1.61
C GLU A 26 4.70 40.22 2.98
N TRP A 27 5.79 40.07 3.73
CA TRP A 27 6.18 40.81 4.91
C TRP A 27 5.52 40.46 6.25
N ARG A 28 6.20 39.62 7.05
CA ARG A 28 6.11 39.66 8.51
C ARG A 28 7.51 39.87 9.10
N ASP A 29 7.62 41.00 9.79
CA ASP A 29 8.72 41.43 10.64
C ASP A 29 9.10 40.31 11.63
N VAL A 30 10.40 40.00 11.72
CA VAL A 30 10.96 38.98 12.63
C VAL A 30 11.35 39.63 13.96
N PRO A 31 10.72 39.28 15.11
CA PRO A 31 11.28 39.64 16.40
C PRO A 31 12.38 38.64 16.78
N ASP A 32 13.56 39.17 17.07
CA ASP A 32 14.74 38.45 17.54
C ASP A 32 14.45 37.75 18.88
N GLY A 33 14.40 36.43 18.84
CA GLY A 33 14.27 35.55 19.99
C GLY A 33 14.35 34.12 19.47
N ALA A 34 15.36 33.35 19.88
CA ALA A 34 15.48 31.95 19.49
C ALA A 34 14.62 31.05 20.41
N PRO A 35 13.55 30.44 19.88
CA PRO A 35 13.11 29.11 20.32
C PRO A 35 12.72 28.21 19.13
N GLY A 36 12.96 26.90 19.25
CA GLY A 36 12.79 25.90 18.19
C GLY A 36 11.47 25.99 17.42
N ASP A 37 11.59 25.90 16.10
CA ASP A 37 10.51 25.90 15.12
C ASP A 37 9.39 24.91 15.50
N PRO A 38 8.16 25.36 15.86
CA PRO A 38 7.04 24.48 16.16
C PRO A 38 6.31 23.98 14.89
N THR A 39 6.87 24.20 13.69
CA THR A 39 6.24 23.86 12.40
C THR A 39 6.89 22.70 11.67
N SER A 40 7.95 22.10 12.21
CA SER A 40 8.39 20.79 11.73
C SER A 40 7.30 19.76 12.08
N PRO A 41 6.63 19.13 11.10
CA PRO A 41 5.75 18.01 11.40
C PRO A 41 6.58 16.98 12.19
N PRO A 42 6.00 16.30 13.19
CA PRO A 42 6.72 15.26 13.90
C PRO A 42 7.22 14.25 12.84
N THR A 43 8.53 14.18 12.66
CA THR A 43 9.14 13.14 11.83
C THR A 43 8.97 11.85 12.61
N VAL A 44 7.93 11.09 12.27
CA VAL A 44 7.83 9.72 12.76
C VAL A 44 9.02 8.96 12.17
N PRO A 45 9.90 8.38 12.99
CA PRO A 45 11.01 7.60 12.47
C PRO A 45 10.44 6.42 11.69
N ASN A 46 10.97 6.18 10.50
CA ASN A 46 10.56 5.04 9.69
C ASN A 46 11.11 3.76 10.34
N THR A 47 10.22 2.90 10.85
CA THR A 47 10.59 1.60 11.41
C THR A 47 10.54 0.54 10.32
N ALA A 48 11.25 -0.57 10.49
CA ALA A 48 11.11 -1.70 9.57
C ALA A 48 9.74 -2.39 9.78
N PRO A 49 9.06 -2.80 8.70
CA PRO A 49 7.76 -3.43 8.80
C PRO A 49 7.83 -4.78 9.49
N ILE A 50 6.74 -5.22 10.13
CA ILE A 50 6.65 -6.55 10.78
C ILE A 50 5.42 -7.29 10.25
N ILE A 51 5.63 -8.48 9.67
CA ILE A 51 4.53 -9.36 9.27
C ILE A 51 3.96 -10.06 10.51
N VAL A 52 2.65 -9.93 10.71
CA VAL A 52 1.87 -10.53 11.81
C VAL A 52 0.71 -11.36 11.26
N ASN A 53 0.33 -12.41 12.00
CA ASN A 53 -0.73 -13.36 11.63
C ASN A 53 -0.53 -14.01 10.26
N PHE A 54 0.70 -14.40 9.93
CA PHE A 54 1.00 -15.08 8.66
C PHE A 54 0.45 -16.50 8.68
N ALA A 55 -0.54 -16.78 7.83
CA ALA A 55 -1.22 -18.06 7.75
C ALA A 55 -1.38 -18.52 6.30
N ALA A 56 -1.40 -19.83 6.11
CA ALA A 56 -1.63 -20.49 4.83
C ALA A 56 -2.71 -21.56 5.01
N GLU A 57 -3.87 -21.38 4.40
CA GLU A 57 -4.99 -22.31 4.50
C GLU A 57 -5.24 -23.02 3.17
N ALA A 58 -5.37 -24.34 3.20
CA ALA A 58 -5.68 -25.14 2.02
C ALA A 58 -7.13 -24.91 1.60
N VAL A 59 -7.36 -24.60 0.32
CA VAL A 59 -8.70 -24.39 -0.26
C VAL A 59 -9.15 -25.65 -1.00
N ALA A 60 -8.46 -26.02 -2.08
CA ALA A 60 -8.72 -27.25 -2.86
C ALA A 60 -7.61 -27.51 -3.88
N ASN A 61 -7.29 -28.77 -4.16
CA ASN A 61 -6.41 -29.18 -5.28
C ASN A 61 -5.06 -28.43 -5.32
N GLY A 62 -4.39 -28.28 -4.18
CA GLY A 62 -3.13 -27.54 -4.08
C GLY A 62 -3.25 -26.00 -4.11
N LEU A 63 -4.47 -25.44 -4.16
CA LEU A 63 -4.69 -24.01 -3.93
C LEU A 63 -4.63 -23.71 -2.44
N PHE A 64 -3.81 -22.74 -2.07
CA PHE A 64 -3.71 -22.24 -0.72
C PHE A 64 -4.00 -20.74 -0.69
N GLN A 65 -4.82 -20.34 0.26
CA GLN A 65 -5.07 -18.96 0.59
C GLN A 65 -4.05 -18.52 1.64
N ILE A 66 -3.14 -17.65 1.24
CA ILE A 66 -2.15 -17.04 2.10
C ILE A 66 -2.72 -15.72 2.59
N SER A 67 -2.69 -15.51 3.89
CA SER A 67 -3.17 -14.27 4.50
C SER A 67 -2.23 -13.80 5.60
N GLY A 68 -2.26 -12.51 5.84
CA GLY A 68 -1.49 -11.89 6.90
C GLY A 68 -1.74 -10.40 6.97
N SER A 69 -1.03 -9.76 7.88
CA SER A 69 -1.05 -8.32 8.07
C SER A 69 0.34 -7.80 8.34
N VAL A 70 0.60 -6.54 8.00
CA VAL A 70 1.86 -5.87 8.28
C VAL A 70 1.61 -4.78 9.30
N ALA A 71 2.36 -4.81 10.40
CA ALA A 71 2.42 -3.76 11.39
C ALA A 71 3.56 -2.80 11.03
N ASP A 72 3.22 -1.55 10.73
CA ASP A 72 4.12 -0.48 10.30
C ASP A 72 3.47 0.89 10.53
N GLU A 73 4.23 1.98 10.47
CA GLU A 73 3.68 3.34 10.49
C GLU A 73 2.90 3.68 9.20
N HIS A 74 3.34 3.11 8.07
CA HIS A 74 2.72 3.24 6.75
C HIS A 74 2.43 1.86 6.13
N PRO A 75 1.46 1.10 6.67
CA PRO A 75 1.25 -0.30 6.29
C PRO A 75 0.60 -0.47 4.89
N SER A 76 0.20 0.62 4.24
CA SER A 76 -0.47 0.62 2.94
C SER A 76 0.54 0.57 1.80
N GLY A 77 0.34 -0.32 0.82
CA GLY A 77 1.14 -0.31 -0.41
C GLY A 77 2.51 -0.99 -0.28
N LEU A 78 2.78 -1.66 0.83
CA LEU A 78 4.04 -2.36 1.08
C LEU A 78 4.15 -3.60 0.18
N MET A 79 5.36 -3.87 -0.31
CA MET A 79 5.61 -5.03 -1.16
C MET A 79 6.03 -6.22 -0.31
N ILE A 80 5.23 -7.28 -0.34
CA ILE A 80 5.55 -8.57 0.26
C ILE A 80 6.13 -9.47 -0.83
N THR A 81 7.31 -10.02 -0.60
CA THR A 81 7.94 -11.02 -1.48
C THR A 81 7.87 -12.39 -0.83
N PHE A 82 7.36 -13.37 -1.58
CA PHE A 82 7.26 -14.77 -1.15
C PHE A 82 8.46 -15.60 -1.61
N GLY A 83 8.77 -16.63 -0.83
CA GLY A 83 9.90 -17.53 -1.05
C GLY A 83 9.74 -18.89 -0.38
N GLY A 84 10.85 -19.62 -0.29
CA GLY A 84 10.93 -20.95 0.33
C GLY A 84 10.42 -22.08 -0.55
N ILE A 85 9.20 -21.98 -1.06
CA ILE A 85 8.57 -22.96 -1.95
C ILE A 85 8.76 -22.54 -3.42
N ALA A 86 9.05 -23.50 -4.32
CA ALA A 86 9.36 -23.21 -5.71
C ALA A 86 8.22 -22.47 -6.43
N SER A 87 6.97 -22.90 -6.23
CA SER A 87 5.79 -22.25 -6.83
C SER A 87 5.48 -20.86 -6.26
N ALA A 88 5.98 -20.52 -5.07
CA ALA A 88 5.80 -19.20 -4.46
C ALA A 88 7.00 -18.27 -4.63
N ASN A 89 8.14 -18.79 -5.11
CA ASN A 89 9.39 -18.04 -5.17
C ASN A 89 9.30 -16.85 -6.12
N GLY A 90 9.54 -15.66 -5.59
CA GLY A 90 9.51 -14.41 -6.38
C GLY A 90 8.11 -13.87 -6.65
N LEU A 91 7.06 -14.50 -6.11
CA LEU A 91 5.73 -13.89 -6.12
C LEU A 91 5.73 -12.68 -5.20
N THR A 92 5.06 -11.61 -5.63
CA THR A 92 4.89 -10.42 -4.81
C THR A 92 3.41 -10.08 -4.63
N VAL A 93 3.06 -9.56 -3.47
CA VAL A 93 1.74 -9.00 -3.19
C VAL A 93 1.88 -7.66 -2.51
N THR A 94 0.98 -6.73 -2.85
CA THR A 94 0.92 -5.43 -2.20
C THR A 94 -0.07 -5.46 -1.05
N THR A 95 0.28 -4.86 0.09
CA THR A 95 -0.65 -4.72 1.21
C THR A 95 -1.77 -3.73 0.89
N ALA A 96 -2.97 -4.02 1.39
CA ALA A 96 -4.10 -3.10 1.35
C ALA A 96 -3.90 -1.92 2.30
N THR A 97 -4.78 -0.93 2.24
CA THR A 97 -4.69 0.31 3.06
C THR A 97 -4.67 0.04 4.58
N ASN A 98 -5.22 -1.08 5.02
CA ASN A 98 -5.24 -1.51 6.40
C ASN A 98 -4.02 -2.39 6.80
N GLY A 99 -3.03 -2.57 5.91
CA GLY A 99 -1.87 -3.43 6.13
C GLY A 99 -2.11 -4.92 5.90
N THR A 100 -3.34 -5.33 5.62
CA THR A 100 -3.63 -6.75 5.34
C THR A 100 -3.24 -7.12 3.93
N PHE A 101 -2.83 -8.37 3.75
CA PHE A 101 -2.64 -8.95 2.43
C PHE A 101 -3.29 -10.33 2.38
N SER A 102 -3.80 -10.67 1.21
CA SER A 102 -4.35 -11.99 0.93
C SER A 102 -4.01 -12.33 -0.51
N CYS A 103 -3.45 -13.50 -0.75
CA CYS A 103 -3.20 -14.01 -2.09
C CYS A 103 -3.51 -15.50 -2.15
N THR A 104 -3.85 -15.97 -3.34
CA THR A 104 -4.04 -17.40 -3.59
C THR A 104 -2.87 -17.90 -4.41
N ILE A 105 -2.18 -18.92 -3.91
CA ILE A 105 -1.05 -19.54 -4.60
C ILE A 105 -1.42 -20.99 -4.93
N GLN A 106 -1.16 -21.39 -6.17
CA GLN A 106 -1.30 -22.77 -6.61
C GLN A 106 0.03 -23.50 -6.39
N PHE A 107 0.06 -24.40 -5.42
CA PHE A 107 1.18 -25.30 -5.19
C PHE A 107 0.98 -26.60 -5.98
N ARG A 108 2.09 -27.26 -6.31
CA ARG A 108 2.07 -28.57 -6.93
C ARG A 108 1.82 -29.66 -5.90
N VAL A 109 0.86 -30.51 -6.19
CA VAL A 109 0.44 -31.65 -5.37
C VAL A 109 1.30 -32.90 -5.60
N ASP A 110 2.38 -32.81 -6.38
CA ASP A 110 3.31 -33.93 -6.63
C ASP A 110 4.38 -34.09 -5.52
N GLY A 111 4.31 -33.29 -4.46
CA GLY A 111 5.21 -33.32 -3.31
C GLY A 111 6.45 -32.43 -3.44
N THR A 112 6.68 -31.80 -4.60
CA THR A 112 7.82 -30.88 -4.80
C THR A 112 7.65 -29.52 -4.12
N ASP A 113 6.42 -29.11 -3.81
CA ASP A 113 6.11 -27.84 -3.17
C ASP A 113 5.78 -27.95 -1.68
N ALA A 114 5.99 -29.12 -1.06
CA ALA A 114 5.85 -29.29 0.40
C ALA A 114 7.04 -28.65 1.13
N GLY A 115 6.79 -27.71 2.04
CA GLY A 115 7.87 -27.02 2.76
C GLY A 115 7.45 -25.76 3.48
N PHE A 116 8.44 -24.94 3.86
CA PHE A 116 8.21 -23.65 4.50
C PHE A 116 8.00 -22.57 3.43
N LEU A 117 6.80 -22.00 3.39
CA LEU A 117 6.53 -20.77 2.67
C LEU A 117 7.09 -19.61 3.49
N THR A 118 7.94 -18.78 2.88
CA THR A 118 8.49 -17.58 3.53
C THR A 118 7.93 -16.30 2.93
N ALA A 119 7.87 -15.23 3.72
CA ALA A 119 7.44 -13.91 3.29
C ALA A 119 8.32 -12.83 3.93
N ILE A 120 8.66 -11.80 3.14
CA ILE A 120 9.43 -10.63 3.56
C ILE A 120 8.71 -9.38 3.03
N ALA A 121 8.36 -8.44 3.91
CA ALA A 121 7.81 -7.15 3.54
C ALA A 121 8.95 -6.15 3.33
N VAL A 122 8.82 -5.27 2.34
CA VAL A 122 9.72 -4.15 2.10
C VAL A 122 8.89 -2.87 2.06
N ASP A 123 9.34 -1.85 2.79
CA ASP A 123 8.72 -0.53 2.82
C ASP A 123 9.24 0.43 1.73
N ASP A 124 8.65 1.63 1.67
CA ASP A 124 9.04 2.69 0.73
C ASP A 124 10.48 3.21 0.98
N HIS A 125 11.01 3.00 2.18
CA HIS A 125 12.37 3.33 2.57
C HIS A 125 13.35 2.15 2.38
N SER A 126 12.93 1.09 1.70
CA SER A 126 13.73 -0.11 1.44
C SER A 126 14.19 -0.86 2.71
N LEU A 127 13.46 -0.73 3.81
CA LEU A 127 13.65 -1.56 5.00
C LEU A 127 12.87 -2.86 4.85
N SER A 128 13.57 -3.97 5.11
CA SER A 128 13.00 -5.31 5.07
C SER A 128 12.51 -5.75 6.44
N SER A 129 11.37 -6.43 6.47
CA SER A 129 10.87 -7.11 7.66
C SER A 129 11.72 -8.32 8.02
N GLN A 130 11.48 -8.83 9.24
CA GLN A 130 11.86 -10.20 9.57
C GLN A 130 11.16 -11.19 8.62
N THR A 131 11.78 -12.34 8.37
CA THR A 131 11.18 -13.40 7.56
C THR A 131 10.07 -14.09 8.33
N ALA A 132 8.83 -13.93 7.87
CA ALA A 132 7.71 -14.76 8.31
C ALA A 132 7.77 -16.11 7.58
N GLN A 133 7.43 -17.19 8.27
CA GLN A 133 7.39 -18.53 7.65
C GLN A 133 6.21 -19.34 8.18
N VAL A 134 5.63 -20.15 7.30
CA VAL A 134 4.57 -21.11 7.63
C VAL A 134 4.82 -22.40 6.87
N TYR A 135 4.57 -23.54 7.51
CA TYR A 135 4.68 -24.84 6.85
C TYR A 135 3.43 -25.11 6.01
N VAL A 136 3.64 -25.51 4.76
CA VAL A 136 2.59 -25.85 3.80
C VAL A 136 2.86 -27.23 3.26
N ASP A 137 1.84 -28.10 3.30
CA ASP A 137 1.87 -29.41 2.66
C ASP A 137 0.68 -29.54 1.69
N PRO A 138 0.90 -29.43 0.37
CA PRO A 138 -0.15 -29.55 -0.63
C PRO A 138 -0.56 -31.01 -0.91
N THR A 139 0.06 -31.99 -0.26
CA THR A 139 -0.17 -33.44 -0.47
C THR A 139 -0.98 -34.12 0.64
N ALA A 140 -1.13 -33.44 1.78
CA ALA A 140 -1.79 -33.91 2.99
C ALA A 140 -3.32 -33.98 2.87
#